data_AF-A0A6C0JF52-F1
#
_entry.id   AF-A0A6C0JF52-F1
#
_cell.length_a   1.000
_cell.length_b   1.000
_cell.length_c   1.000
_cell.angle_alpha   90.00
_cell.angle_beta   90.00
_cell.angle_gamma   90.00
#
_symmetry.space_group_name_H-M   'P 1'
#
loop_
_entity.id
_entity.type
_entity.pdbx_description
1 polymer ?
#
loop_
_entity_poly.entity_id
_entity_poly.type
_entity_poly.pdbx_seq_one_letter_code
_entity_poly.pdbx_strand_id
1 'polypeptide(L)'
;MPGGLLNLVAYGNQNVILNGNPSKTFFKSTYSKYSNFGLQKFRIDYDGQRKLRLSEKSVFNFKVPRYADLLMDTYLAVTLPNIWSPVVPPMSSNPEKMSPTATWQPYEFKWIENLGSQMIDTVKFMVGGQIIQEMSGQYLMNIVERDFSEGKKQLYYRMTGHVPELNDPANANGRVNVYPSCLCGSSSDSVYKKVGSEPSIYGRKLYIPLNIWFSLAAKMAFPLVSLQYSELSIEITIRPVHELFVVRYIGKSPANSDDNIEPFGYYHKCDLSDSTYAFHKFLHQPQDVGLTTYDMKRTDWNADIHLISTYCFLSDDEIRLFASQPQSYLIKQAVTTVHENVVGTKRVDIKSIGMITSWMWFLQRSDVNMRNEWSNYTNWPFNEIQPYNVIPPRGTNIKAAPFNIDGTIIYPDRDIFNRPTGIMFTGNYSEVNKKKIMNKWGLIVDGKYRENECDAGVLEYIEKYTRTKGNGKDGLYCYNFCLNSDPFDFQPSGAMNLSKFDSVEFEIETLLPSLDENAQVRTICDPETNEIIGIIKPAWGIYKYTYNLVVMEEKHNILNFSSGMAGLKFSR
;
A
#
# COMPACT_ATOMS: atom_id res chain seq x y z
N MET A 1 -55.78 30.12 -12.53
CA MET A 1 -54.43 30.71 -12.64
C MET A 1 -53.42 29.59 -12.84
N PRO A 2 -52.44 29.72 -13.74
CA PRO A 2 -51.46 28.66 -14.00
C PRO A 2 -50.54 28.44 -12.78
N GLY A 3 -50.23 27.18 -12.49
CA GLY A 3 -49.65 26.75 -11.20
C GLY A 3 -48.32 27.40 -10.81
N GLY A 4 -47.45 27.74 -11.76
CA GLY A 4 -46.16 28.37 -11.46
C GLY A 4 -46.26 29.80 -10.91
N LEU A 5 -47.36 30.52 -11.21
CA LEU A 5 -47.56 31.88 -10.75
C LEU A 5 -48.00 31.94 -9.28
N LEU A 6 -48.57 30.84 -8.75
CA LEU A 6 -48.95 30.71 -7.35
C LEU A 6 -47.72 30.79 -6.41
N ASN A 7 -46.56 30.29 -6.83
CA ASN A 7 -45.31 30.39 -6.04
C ASN A 7 -44.82 31.83 -5.86
N LEU A 8 -45.14 32.73 -6.80
CA LEU A 8 -44.79 34.15 -6.70
C LEU A 8 -45.80 34.91 -5.82
N VAL A 9 -47.08 34.51 -5.88
CA VAL A 9 -48.15 35.11 -5.07
C VAL A 9 -48.07 34.69 -3.61
N ALA A 10 -47.53 33.49 -3.32
CA ALA A 10 -47.32 32.97 -1.96
C ALA A 10 -46.12 33.61 -1.24
N TYR A 11 -45.92 34.93 -1.37
CA TYR A 11 -44.86 35.66 -0.69
C TYR A 11 -45.33 36.12 0.71
N GLY A 12 -44.55 35.81 1.75
CA GLY A 12 -44.83 36.22 3.13
C GLY A 12 -43.56 36.53 3.93
N ASN A 13 -43.70 36.75 5.25
CA ASN A 13 -42.58 37.14 6.11
C ASN A 13 -41.42 36.13 6.12
N GLN A 14 -41.69 34.84 5.90
CA GLN A 14 -40.66 33.80 5.84
C GLN A 14 -39.77 33.91 4.59
N ASN A 15 -40.27 34.49 3.49
CA ASN A 15 -39.52 34.69 2.26
C ASN A 15 -38.33 35.64 2.43
N VAL A 16 -38.32 36.49 3.47
CA VAL A 16 -37.19 37.37 3.77
C VAL A 16 -35.89 36.58 3.96
N ILE A 17 -35.95 35.35 4.48
CA ILE A 17 -34.77 34.50 4.72
C ILE A 17 -34.15 34.00 3.41
N LEU A 18 -34.96 33.76 2.37
CA LEU A 18 -34.52 33.08 1.15
C LEU A 18 -34.44 34.01 -0.07
N ASN A 19 -35.43 34.87 -0.25
CA ASN A 19 -35.58 35.71 -1.44
C ASN A 19 -36.00 37.17 -1.13
N GLY A 20 -35.82 37.62 0.12
CA GLY A 20 -35.83 39.05 0.46
C GLY A 20 -34.52 39.72 0.04
N ASN A 21 -34.60 40.79 -0.75
CA ASN A 21 -33.42 41.49 -1.30
C ASN A 21 -32.36 40.55 -1.91
N PRO A 22 -32.71 39.80 -2.98
CA PRO A 22 -31.86 38.75 -3.53
C PRO A 22 -30.51 39.31 -4.01
N SER A 23 -29.41 38.73 -3.52
CA SER A 23 -28.03 39.08 -3.90
C SER A 23 -27.47 38.22 -5.04
N LYS A 24 -28.16 37.13 -5.41
CA LYS A 24 -27.77 36.19 -6.46
C LYS A 24 -28.99 35.81 -7.28
N THR A 25 -28.81 35.70 -8.60
CA THR A 25 -29.80 35.13 -9.51
C THR A 25 -29.29 33.82 -10.11
N PHE A 26 -30.19 32.85 -10.27
CA PHE A 26 -29.88 31.59 -10.94
C PHE A 26 -29.99 31.68 -12.47
N PHE A 27 -30.53 32.79 -12.98
CA PHE A 27 -30.87 32.94 -14.40
C PHE A 27 -29.89 33.83 -15.17
N LYS A 28 -28.82 34.32 -14.51
CA LYS A 28 -27.73 35.06 -15.16
C LYS A 28 -26.41 34.72 -14.50
N SER A 29 -25.49 34.15 -15.27
CA SER A 29 -24.12 33.87 -14.83
C SER A 29 -23.21 35.05 -15.13
N THR A 30 -22.50 35.55 -14.12
CA THR A 30 -21.38 36.49 -14.27
C THR A 30 -20.07 35.72 -14.07
N TYR A 31 -19.11 35.87 -14.99
CA TYR A 31 -17.78 35.28 -14.86
C TYR A 31 -16.72 36.35 -14.56
N SER A 32 -15.68 35.97 -13.83
CA SER A 32 -14.50 36.82 -13.60
C SER A 32 -13.47 36.59 -14.69
N LYS A 33 -12.86 37.68 -15.18
CA LYS A 33 -11.69 37.59 -16.06
C LYS A 33 -10.48 37.14 -15.23
N TYR A 34 -9.65 36.26 -15.78
CA TYR A 34 -8.44 35.72 -15.14
C TYR A 34 -7.18 36.21 -15.89
N SER A 35 -6.00 36.13 -15.26
CA SER A 35 -4.72 36.42 -15.92
C SER A 35 -4.39 35.34 -16.96
N ASN A 36 -3.81 35.72 -18.09
CA ASN A 36 -3.50 34.74 -19.13
C ASN A 36 -2.35 33.82 -18.69
N PHE A 37 -2.51 32.50 -18.88
CA PHE A 37 -1.49 31.50 -18.57
C PHE A 37 -1.51 30.35 -19.57
N GLY A 38 -0.37 29.66 -19.71
CA GLY A 38 -0.22 28.47 -20.56
C GLY A 38 0.29 27.28 -19.78
N LEU A 39 -0.18 26.07 -20.10
CA LEU A 39 0.27 24.83 -19.46
C LEU A 39 0.99 23.93 -20.46
N GLN A 40 2.13 23.37 -20.05
CA GLN A 40 2.85 22.38 -20.84
C GLN A 40 3.47 21.30 -19.94
N LYS A 41 3.44 20.06 -20.40
CA LYS A 41 4.11 18.94 -19.72
C LYS A 41 5.53 18.79 -20.24
N PHE A 42 6.47 18.68 -19.31
CA PHE A 42 7.87 18.40 -19.61
C PHE A 42 8.30 17.10 -18.96
N ARG A 43 9.16 16.38 -19.67
CA ARG A 43 9.87 15.21 -19.15
C ARG A 43 11.16 15.70 -18.49
N ILE A 44 11.36 15.32 -17.24
CA ILE A 44 12.59 15.59 -16.48
C ILE A 44 13.31 14.26 -16.33
N ASP A 45 14.47 14.19 -16.97
CA ASP A 45 15.28 12.99 -17.02
C ASP A 45 16.27 12.93 -15.86
N TYR A 46 16.64 11.72 -15.45
CA TYR A 46 17.69 11.51 -14.46
C TYR A 46 19.06 11.56 -15.12
N ASP A 47 19.98 12.32 -14.52
CA ASP A 47 21.39 12.43 -14.89
C ASP A 47 22.19 11.28 -14.27
N GLY A 48 22.07 10.09 -14.85
CA GLY A 48 22.81 8.91 -14.39
C GLY A 48 22.28 7.59 -14.96
N GLN A 49 22.75 6.47 -14.40
CA GLN A 49 22.24 5.16 -14.78
C GLN A 49 20.80 4.97 -14.27
N ARG A 50 19.85 4.84 -15.20
CA ARG A 50 18.41 4.63 -14.92
C ARG A 50 18.08 3.15 -14.69
N LYS A 51 18.93 2.45 -13.93
CA LYS A 51 18.79 1.02 -13.63
C LYS A 51 18.34 0.84 -12.20
N LEU A 52 17.38 -0.06 -12.00
CA LEU A 52 16.98 -0.51 -10.68
C LEU A 52 17.90 -1.61 -10.19
N ARG A 53 18.34 -1.49 -8.93
CA ARG A 53 19.16 -2.49 -8.26
C ARG A 53 18.27 -3.63 -7.76
N LEU A 54 18.73 -4.86 -7.92
CA LEU A 54 17.97 -6.05 -7.53
C LEU A 54 17.81 -6.19 -6.01
N SER A 55 18.91 -6.01 -5.27
CA SER A 55 19.02 -6.28 -3.83
C SER A 55 19.17 -5.05 -2.96
N GLU A 56 19.41 -3.89 -3.56
CA GLU A 56 19.64 -2.63 -2.85
C GLU A 56 18.62 -1.58 -3.26
N LYS A 57 18.40 -0.60 -2.39
CA LYS A 57 17.59 0.56 -2.72
C LYS A 57 18.27 1.38 -3.81
N SER A 58 17.48 1.89 -4.74
CA SER A 58 17.96 2.73 -5.85
C SER A 58 17.55 4.18 -5.58
N VAL A 59 18.51 5.10 -5.55
CA VAL A 59 18.25 6.52 -5.26
C VAL A 59 18.39 7.33 -6.55
N PHE A 60 17.35 8.12 -6.87
CA PHE A 60 17.29 8.98 -8.03
C PHE A 60 17.04 10.42 -7.60
N ASN A 61 18.00 11.31 -7.88
CA ASN A 61 17.88 12.73 -7.60
C ASN A 61 17.61 13.51 -8.89
N PHE A 62 16.42 14.10 -8.99
CA PHE A 62 16.00 14.92 -10.12
C PHE A 62 16.14 16.39 -9.78
N LYS A 63 16.94 17.11 -10.58
CA LYS A 63 16.96 18.58 -10.54
C LYS A 63 15.82 19.10 -11.39
N VAL A 64 14.91 19.87 -10.80
CA VAL A 64 13.77 20.43 -11.53
C VAL A 64 14.25 21.61 -12.38
N PRO A 65 14.25 21.49 -13.72
CA PRO A 65 14.69 22.57 -14.60
C PRO A 65 13.69 23.73 -14.58
N ARG A 66 14.19 24.96 -14.68
CA ARG A 66 13.36 26.17 -14.73
C ARG A 66 12.85 26.43 -16.16
N TYR A 67 12.05 25.53 -16.70
CA TYR A 67 11.45 25.70 -18.03
C TYR A 67 10.33 26.75 -18.06
N ALA A 68 9.67 27.00 -16.94
CA ALA A 68 8.60 27.98 -16.79
C ALA A 68 8.55 28.57 -15.36
N ASP A 69 7.51 29.34 -15.06
CA ASP A 69 7.41 30.15 -13.85
C ASP A 69 6.88 29.39 -12.63
N LEU A 70 5.91 28.49 -12.83
CA LEU A 70 5.36 27.64 -11.77
C LEU A 70 5.47 26.14 -12.12
N LEU A 71 5.67 25.32 -11.09
CA LEU A 71 5.59 23.87 -11.15
C LEU A 71 4.26 23.39 -10.53
N MET A 72 3.55 22.52 -11.24
CA MET A 72 2.29 21.94 -10.82
C MET A 72 2.43 20.42 -10.67
N ASP A 73 1.48 19.65 -11.20
CA ASP A 73 1.41 18.20 -11.14
C ASP A 73 2.77 17.57 -11.50
N THR A 74 3.21 16.61 -10.69
CA THR A 74 4.43 15.85 -10.93
C THR A 74 4.18 14.37 -10.73
N TYR A 75 4.56 13.59 -11.75
CA TYR A 75 4.38 12.14 -11.81
C TYR A 75 5.74 11.47 -11.99
N LEU A 76 5.99 10.39 -11.25
CA LEU A 76 7.08 9.47 -11.50
C LEU A 76 6.65 8.44 -12.56
N ALA A 77 7.39 8.37 -13.65
CA ALA A 77 7.15 7.40 -14.71
C ALA A 77 8.17 6.26 -14.64
N VAL A 78 7.67 5.02 -14.65
CA VAL A 78 8.48 3.79 -14.62
C VAL A 78 7.92 2.79 -15.61
N THR A 79 8.76 2.22 -16.47
CA THR A 79 8.35 1.22 -17.47
C THR A 79 8.56 -0.17 -16.92
N LEU A 80 7.51 -0.97 -16.74
CA LEU A 80 7.61 -2.39 -16.36
C LEU A 80 8.10 -3.25 -17.55
N PRO A 81 8.87 -4.33 -17.30
CA PRO A 81 9.26 -5.25 -18.34
C PRO A 81 8.13 -6.23 -18.66
N ASN A 82 8.20 -6.88 -19.82
CA ASN A 82 7.43 -8.09 -20.05
C ASN A 82 7.95 -9.18 -19.10
N ILE A 83 7.04 -9.96 -18.54
CA ILE A 83 7.37 -11.09 -17.66
C ILE A 83 6.94 -12.39 -18.32
N TRP A 84 7.85 -13.34 -18.36
CA TRP A 84 7.60 -14.73 -18.75
C TRP A 84 7.71 -15.59 -17.50
N SER A 85 6.60 -16.13 -17.00
CA SER A 85 6.62 -16.99 -15.81
C SER A 85 6.61 -18.46 -16.22
N PRO A 86 7.75 -19.18 -16.12
CA PRO A 86 7.84 -20.54 -16.63
C PRO A 86 7.17 -21.57 -15.72
N VAL A 87 7.20 -22.83 -16.16
CA VAL A 87 6.78 -24.00 -15.38
C VAL A 87 7.94 -24.97 -15.25
N VAL A 88 8.10 -25.56 -14.08
CA VAL A 88 9.12 -26.56 -13.77
C VAL A 88 8.57 -27.97 -14.04
N PRO A 89 9.29 -28.82 -14.78
CA PRO A 89 8.87 -30.20 -15.02
C PRO A 89 9.04 -31.07 -13.78
N PRO A 90 8.36 -32.23 -13.72
CA PRO A 90 8.59 -33.23 -12.69
C PRO A 90 10.08 -33.62 -12.62
N MET A 91 10.66 -33.56 -11.42
CA MET A 91 12.06 -33.90 -11.13
C MET A 91 12.23 -35.31 -10.58
N SER A 92 11.13 -35.96 -10.16
CA SER A 92 11.13 -37.32 -9.63
C SER A 92 10.21 -38.21 -10.46
N SER A 93 10.69 -39.42 -10.76
CA SER A 93 9.91 -40.47 -11.41
C SER A 93 9.24 -41.42 -10.42
N ASN A 94 9.36 -41.20 -9.11
CA ASN A 94 8.81 -42.10 -8.09
C ASN A 94 7.33 -41.77 -7.81
N PRO A 95 6.37 -42.63 -8.21
CA PRO A 95 4.94 -42.38 -8.03
C PRO A 95 4.42 -42.68 -6.62
N GLU A 96 5.24 -43.28 -5.74
CA GLU A 96 4.76 -43.89 -4.49
C GLU A 96 4.50 -42.89 -3.34
N LYS A 97 4.86 -41.61 -3.52
CA LYS A 97 4.52 -40.54 -2.58
C LYS A 97 4.07 -39.32 -3.37
N MET A 98 2.97 -38.67 -2.97
CA MET A 98 2.62 -37.32 -3.42
C MET A 98 3.74 -36.36 -3.02
N SER A 99 4.79 -36.29 -3.83
CA SER A 99 5.89 -35.34 -3.68
C SER A 99 5.67 -34.20 -4.65
N PRO A 100 5.91 -32.93 -4.24
CA PRO A 100 5.94 -31.79 -5.15
C PRO A 100 6.80 -32.06 -6.39
N THR A 101 7.90 -32.79 -6.24
CA THR A 101 8.82 -33.10 -7.32
C THR A 101 8.27 -34.07 -8.37
N ALA A 102 7.15 -34.75 -8.12
CA ALA A 102 6.53 -35.67 -9.08
C ALA A 102 5.47 -34.99 -9.99
N THR A 103 5.19 -33.70 -9.80
CA THR A 103 4.21 -32.94 -10.59
C THR A 103 4.84 -31.73 -11.26
N TRP A 104 4.17 -31.19 -12.28
CA TRP A 104 4.52 -29.89 -12.85
C TRP A 104 4.26 -28.78 -11.84
N GLN A 105 5.21 -27.86 -11.71
CA GLN A 105 5.12 -26.78 -10.73
C GLN A 105 5.26 -25.41 -11.41
N PRO A 106 4.23 -24.56 -11.39
CA PRO A 106 4.30 -23.23 -11.98
C PRO A 106 4.89 -22.21 -10.99
N TYR A 107 5.71 -21.27 -11.48
CA TYR A 107 6.22 -20.17 -10.64
C TYR A 107 5.17 -19.09 -10.36
N GLU A 108 4.13 -18.97 -11.19
CA GLU A 108 3.02 -18.00 -11.07
C GLU A 108 3.46 -16.60 -10.61
N PHE A 109 4.38 -15.97 -11.34
CA PHE A 109 4.89 -14.65 -10.97
C PHE A 109 3.76 -13.63 -10.77
N LYS A 110 3.80 -12.87 -9.66
CA LYS A 110 2.87 -11.78 -9.38
C LYS A 110 3.64 -10.53 -8.97
N TRP A 111 3.26 -9.38 -9.51
CA TRP A 111 3.68 -8.11 -8.91
C TRP A 111 2.94 -7.88 -7.59
N ILE A 112 3.56 -7.16 -6.65
CA ILE A 112 2.90 -6.81 -5.40
C ILE A 112 1.67 -5.94 -5.63
N GLU A 113 0.73 -5.96 -4.69
CA GLU A 113 -0.37 -5.00 -4.66
C GLU A 113 0.14 -3.56 -4.53
N ASN A 114 -0.57 -2.62 -5.17
CA ASN A 114 -0.21 -1.19 -5.20
C ASN A 114 1.24 -0.93 -5.63
N LEU A 115 1.71 -1.71 -6.61
CA LEU A 115 3.09 -1.72 -7.11
C LEU A 115 3.70 -0.33 -7.24
N GLY A 116 3.06 0.59 -7.96
CA GLY A 116 3.62 1.92 -8.20
C GLY A 116 3.88 2.71 -6.91
N SER A 117 2.93 2.70 -5.97
CA SER A 117 3.07 3.42 -4.71
C SER A 117 4.04 2.70 -3.77
N GLN A 118 3.94 1.38 -3.64
CA GLN A 118 4.78 0.59 -2.75
C GLN A 118 6.23 0.46 -3.24
N MET A 119 6.47 0.60 -4.55
CA MET A 119 7.81 0.65 -5.14
C MET A 119 8.62 1.83 -4.59
N ILE A 120 7.95 2.93 -4.28
CA ILE A 120 8.57 4.09 -3.64
C ILE A 120 8.77 3.79 -2.16
N ASP A 121 10.02 3.78 -1.72
CA ASP A 121 10.35 3.74 -0.30
C ASP A 121 10.11 5.12 0.31
N THR A 122 10.80 6.15 -0.22
CA THR A 122 10.69 7.54 0.22
C THR A 122 10.83 8.52 -0.94
N VAL A 123 10.18 9.68 -0.81
CA VAL A 123 10.31 10.84 -1.69
C VAL A 123 10.64 12.05 -0.83
N LYS A 124 11.71 12.75 -1.16
CA LYS A 124 12.14 13.97 -0.50
C LYS A 124 12.12 15.13 -1.46
N PHE A 125 11.45 16.20 -1.06
CA PHE A 125 11.43 17.48 -1.77
C PHE A 125 12.38 18.42 -1.06
N MET A 126 13.44 18.82 -1.77
CA MET A 126 14.50 19.65 -1.23
C MET A 126 14.60 20.96 -1.99
N VAL A 127 14.78 22.06 -1.28
CA VAL A 127 15.03 23.37 -1.89
C VAL A 127 16.33 23.91 -1.32
N GLY A 128 17.32 24.16 -2.18
CA GLY A 128 18.63 24.67 -1.74
C GLY A 128 19.33 23.77 -0.71
N GLY A 129 19.07 22.45 -0.74
CA GLY A 129 19.62 21.48 0.20
C GLY A 129 18.82 21.26 1.49
N GLN A 130 17.80 22.07 1.77
CA GLN A 130 16.90 21.86 2.91
C GLN A 130 15.73 20.95 2.51
N ILE A 131 15.43 19.92 3.32
CA ILE A 131 14.25 19.07 3.15
C ILE A 131 13.00 19.86 3.57
N ILE A 132 12.10 20.08 2.61
CA ILE A 132 10.81 20.74 2.82
C ILE A 132 9.73 19.72 3.21
N GLN A 133 9.73 18.55 2.57
CA GLN A 133 8.82 17.47 2.91
C GLN A 133 9.42 16.12 2.53
N GLU A 134 9.17 15.12 3.38
CA GLU A 134 9.47 13.72 3.15
C GLU A 134 8.17 12.91 3.22
N MET A 135 7.96 12.02 2.26
CA MET A 135 6.79 11.15 2.20
C MET A 135 7.19 9.73 1.85
N SER A 136 6.51 8.75 2.42
CA SER A 136 6.66 7.35 2.04
C SER A 136 5.68 6.95 0.93
N GLY A 137 6.01 5.91 0.16
CA GLY A 137 5.08 5.35 -0.82
C GLY A 137 3.78 4.84 -0.20
N GLN A 138 3.85 4.32 1.04
CA GLN A 138 2.68 3.92 1.82
C GLN A 138 1.78 5.12 2.18
N TYR A 139 2.37 6.26 2.55
CA TYR A 139 1.62 7.50 2.78
C TYR A 139 0.86 7.93 1.52
N LEU A 140 1.51 7.91 0.35
CA LEU A 140 0.89 8.27 -0.93
C LEU A 140 -0.29 7.37 -1.31
N MET A 141 -0.22 6.08 -0.99
CA MET A 141 -1.33 5.16 -1.17
C MET A 141 -2.46 5.48 -0.19
N ASN A 142 -2.13 5.63 1.09
CA ASN A 142 -3.13 5.77 2.15
C ASN A 142 -3.92 7.07 2.07
N ILE A 143 -3.30 8.18 1.65
CA ILE A 143 -4.02 9.44 1.41
C ILE A 143 -5.02 9.30 0.26
N VAL A 144 -4.66 8.57 -0.81
CA VAL A 144 -5.58 8.29 -1.91
C VAL A 144 -6.74 7.43 -1.42
N GLU A 145 -6.45 6.40 -0.62
CA GLU A 145 -7.48 5.53 -0.07
C GLU A 145 -8.42 6.25 0.91
N ARG A 146 -7.90 7.16 1.72
CA ARG A 146 -8.69 7.88 2.72
C ARG A 146 -9.51 9.01 2.11
N ASP A 147 -8.96 9.79 1.17
CA ASP A 147 -9.53 11.09 0.82
C ASP A 147 -10.02 11.24 -0.62
N PHE A 148 -9.64 10.34 -1.53
CA PHE A 148 -10.03 10.46 -2.94
C PHE A 148 -11.37 9.77 -3.21
N SER A 149 -12.13 10.30 -4.17
CA SER A 149 -13.37 9.69 -4.64
C SER A 149 -13.11 8.42 -5.45
N GLU A 150 -14.08 7.51 -5.46
CA GLU A 150 -13.97 6.20 -6.10
C GLU A 150 -13.52 6.26 -7.58
N GLY A 151 -14.08 7.18 -8.36
CA GLY A 151 -13.69 7.34 -9.77
C GLY A 151 -12.22 7.77 -9.94
N LYS A 152 -11.69 8.59 -9.03
CA LYS A 152 -10.27 8.99 -9.05
C LYS A 152 -9.35 7.88 -8.52
N LYS A 153 -9.81 7.11 -7.53
CA LYS A 153 -9.10 5.92 -7.03
C LYS A 153 -8.93 4.86 -8.12
N GLN A 154 -9.99 4.54 -8.86
CA GLN A 154 -9.91 3.57 -9.96
C GLN A 154 -8.93 4.02 -11.05
N LEU A 155 -8.89 5.32 -11.37
CA LEU A 155 -7.88 5.86 -12.28
C LEU A 155 -6.48 5.72 -11.67
N TYR A 156 -6.31 6.05 -10.40
CA TYR A 156 -5.04 5.87 -9.68
C TYR A 156 -4.53 4.43 -9.77
N TYR A 157 -5.37 3.44 -9.49
CA TYR A 157 -5.00 2.02 -9.60
C TYR A 157 -4.54 1.63 -11.00
N ARG A 158 -5.19 2.13 -12.06
CA ARG A 158 -4.76 1.89 -13.44
C ARG A 158 -3.42 2.54 -13.75
N MET A 159 -3.17 3.75 -13.24
CA MET A 159 -1.91 4.47 -13.46
C MET A 159 -0.73 3.87 -12.67
N THR A 160 -0.97 3.40 -11.44
CA THR A 160 0.07 2.84 -10.55
C THR A 160 0.23 1.33 -10.68
N GLY A 161 -0.60 0.65 -11.48
CA GLY A 161 -0.48 -0.78 -11.73
C GLY A 161 -1.13 -1.67 -10.66
N HIS A 162 -2.06 -1.15 -9.87
CA HIS A 162 -2.91 -1.96 -9.00
C HIS A 162 -4.10 -2.54 -9.80
N VAL A 163 -3.80 -3.43 -10.74
CA VAL A 163 -4.79 -4.08 -11.60
C VAL A 163 -4.61 -5.59 -11.59
N PRO A 164 -5.69 -6.39 -11.68
CA PRO A 164 -5.64 -7.86 -11.66
C PRO A 164 -4.62 -8.44 -12.64
N GLU A 165 -4.44 -7.81 -13.81
CA GLU A 165 -3.45 -8.23 -14.80
C GLU A 165 -2.00 -8.32 -14.29
N LEU A 166 -1.66 -7.55 -13.25
CA LEU A 166 -0.31 -7.49 -12.67
C LEU A 166 -0.21 -8.25 -11.33
N ASN A 167 -1.18 -8.07 -10.44
CA ASN A 167 -1.15 -8.64 -9.09
C ASN A 167 -1.92 -9.97 -8.95
N ASP A 168 -2.89 -10.25 -9.83
CA ASP A 168 -3.59 -11.53 -9.88
C ASP A 168 -3.86 -12.05 -11.31
N PRO A 169 -2.81 -12.40 -12.07
CA PRO A 169 -2.95 -12.76 -13.49
C PRO A 169 -3.83 -14.00 -13.73
N ALA A 170 -4.01 -14.86 -12.71
CA ALA A 170 -4.81 -16.07 -12.77
C ALA A 170 -6.32 -15.81 -12.87
N ASN A 171 -6.77 -14.63 -12.43
CA ASN A 171 -8.18 -14.21 -12.46
C ASN A 171 -8.40 -12.96 -13.34
N ALA A 172 -7.41 -12.59 -14.16
CA ALA A 172 -7.48 -11.47 -15.09
C ALA A 172 -7.94 -11.89 -16.50
N ASN A 173 -8.46 -10.94 -17.28
CA ASN A 173 -8.82 -11.13 -18.69
C ASN A 173 -9.80 -12.29 -18.95
N GLY A 174 -10.78 -12.50 -18.05
CA GLY A 174 -11.79 -13.55 -18.16
C GLY A 174 -11.34 -14.95 -17.70
N ARG A 175 -10.12 -15.07 -17.17
CA ARG A 175 -9.61 -16.31 -16.56
C ARG A 175 -10.21 -16.48 -15.16
N VAL A 176 -10.37 -17.73 -14.74
CA VAL A 176 -10.83 -18.09 -13.38
C VAL A 176 -9.89 -19.15 -12.84
N ASN A 177 -8.98 -18.75 -11.96
CA ASN A 177 -7.96 -19.60 -11.35
C ASN A 177 -7.06 -20.32 -12.39
N VAL A 178 -6.74 -19.64 -13.50
CA VAL A 178 -5.85 -20.16 -14.55
C VAL A 178 -4.74 -19.15 -14.83
N TYR A 179 -3.56 -19.41 -14.28
CA TYR A 179 -2.41 -18.53 -14.51
C TYR A 179 -1.87 -18.68 -15.95
N PRO A 180 -1.55 -17.56 -16.65
CA PRO A 180 -0.97 -17.59 -18.01
C PRO A 180 0.51 -17.99 -17.99
N SER A 181 0.81 -19.24 -17.66
CA SER A 181 2.19 -19.72 -17.57
C SER A 181 2.85 -19.77 -18.94
N CYS A 182 4.10 -19.33 -19.01
CA CYS A 182 4.91 -19.37 -20.21
C CYS A 182 5.57 -20.74 -20.36
N LEU A 183 5.41 -21.38 -21.52
CA LEU A 183 6.09 -22.63 -21.85
C LEU A 183 7.00 -22.40 -23.05
N CYS A 184 8.09 -23.16 -23.13
CA CYS A 184 8.84 -23.25 -24.37
C CYS A 184 8.04 -24.11 -25.37
N GLY A 185 7.93 -23.62 -26.61
CA GLY A 185 7.32 -24.36 -27.70
C GLY A 185 8.25 -25.45 -28.22
N SER A 186 7.68 -26.44 -28.91
CA SER A 186 8.47 -27.50 -29.52
C SER A 186 9.42 -26.94 -30.58
N SER A 187 10.63 -27.49 -30.66
CA SER A 187 11.57 -27.18 -31.74
C SER A 187 11.05 -27.58 -33.13
N SER A 188 9.99 -28.38 -33.21
CA SER A 188 9.30 -28.69 -34.47
C SER A 188 8.29 -27.62 -34.91
N ASP A 189 7.91 -26.69 -34.03
CA ASP A 189 6.95 -25.64 -34.35
C ASP A 189 7.64 -24.44 -35.04
N SER A 190 7.38 -24.32 -36.34
CA SER A 190 7.96 -23.27 -37.19
C SER A 190 7.48 -21.85 -36.87
N VAL A 191 6.30 -21.70 -36.23
CA VAL A 191 5.77 -20.40 -35.81
C VAL A 191 6.44 -19.99 -34.50
N TYR A 192 6.49 -20.91 -33.54
CA TYR A 192 7.17 -20.68 -32.26
C TYR A 192 8.63 -20.26 -32.46
N LYS A 193 9.37 -20.96 -33.33
CA LYS A 193 10.77 -20.64 -33.67
C LYS A 193 10.99 -19.22 -34.22
N LYS A 194 9.96 -18.58 -34.77
CA LYS A 194 10.04 -17.23 -35.34
C LYS A 194 9.61 -16.15 -34.35
N VAL A 195 8.57 -16.43 -33.53
CA VAL A 195 7.89 -15.41 -32.71
C VAL A 195 8.23 -15.54 -31.22
N GLY A 196 8.56 -16.74 -30.74
CA GLY A 196 8.83 -17.02 -29.34
C GLY A 196 7.57 -17.25 -28.50
N SER A 197 7.76 -17.32 -27.17
CA SER A 197 6.67 -17.52 -26.23
C SER A 197 5.95 -16.21 -25.90
N GLU A 198 4.63 -16.28 -25.81
CA GLU A 198 3.79 -15.19 -25.30
C GLU A 198 4.17 -14.84 -23.84
N PRO A 199 4.30 -13.56 -23.48
CA PRO A 199 4.56 -13.16 -22.10
C PRO A 199 3.35 -13.46 -21.20
N SER A 200 3.64 -13.91 -19.98
CA SER A 200 2.64 -14.11 -18.92
C SER A 200 2.01 -12.79 -18.49
N ILE A 201 2.84 -11.74 -18.40
CA ILE A 201 2.41 -10.38 -18.06
C ILE A 201 3.09 -9.40 -19.01
N TYR A 202 2.28 -8.54 -19.64
CA TYR A 202 2.78 -7.47 -20.50
C TYR A 202 3.33 -6.29 -19.70
N GLY A 203 4.52 -5.84 -20.11
CA GLY A 203 5.15 -4.61 -19.65
C GLY A 203 4.34 -3.39 -20.07
N ARG A 204 4.35 -2.36 -19.22
CA ARG A 204 3.63 -1.11 -19.44
C ARG A 204 4.28 0.03 -18.65
N LYS A 205 3.98 1.26 -19.04
CA LYS A 205 4.42 2.45 -18.29
C LYS A 205 3.45 2.74 -17.16
N LEU A 206 3.98 2.86 -15.94
CA LEU A 206 3.29 3.35 -14.77
C LEU A 206 3.50 4.85 -14.65
N TYR A 207 2.47 5.54 -14.17
CA TYR A 207 2.49 6.98 -13.89
C TYR A 207 2.06 7.20 -12.44
N ILE A 208 3.02 7.37 -11.55
CA ILE A 208 2.78 7.43 -10.10
C ILE A 208 2.72 8.90 -9.69
N PRO A 209 1.55 9.44 -9.29
CA PRO A 209 1.47 10.82 -8.86
C PRO A 209 2.09 10.98 -7.47
N LEU A 210 2.91 12.02 -7.28
CA LEU A 210 3.59 12.27 -6.01
C LEU A 210 2.69 13.00 -4.99
N ASN A 211 1.51 13.48 -5.39
CA ASN A 211 0.45 14.05 -4.53
C ASN A 211 0.92 15.03 -3.42
N ILE A 212 1.97 15.79 -3.70
CA ILE A 212 2.44 16.87 -2.84
C ILE A 212 1.49 18.08 -2.88
N TRP A 213 1.54 18.96 -1.88
CA TRP A 213 0.60 20.10 -1.73
C TRP A 213 0.43 20.93 -3.01
N PHE A 214 1.51 21.14 -3.78
CA PHE A 214 1.47 21.95 -5.01
C PHE A 214 0.92 21.22 -6.24
N SER A 215 0.78 19.89 -6.17
CA SER A 215 0.17 19.05 -7.21
C SER A 215 -1.32 18.80 -6.98
N LEU A 216 -1.84 19.14 -5.80
CA LEU A 216 -3.24 18.86 -5.44
C LEU A 216 -4.18 19.97 -5.92
N ALA A 217 -3.74 21.23 -5.91
CA ALA A 217 -4.47 22.30 -6.58
C ALA A 217 -3.58 23.39 -7.16
N ALA A 218 -4.09 23.98 -8.25
CA ALA A 218 -3.40 25.03 -8.99
C ALA A 218 -3.08 26.29 -8.16
N LYS A 219 -3.89 26.60 -7.14
CA LYS A 219 -3.67 27.76 -6.26
C LYS A 219 -2.41 27.64 -5.39
N MET A 220 -1.90 26.43 -5.23
CA MET A 220 -0.73 26.10 -4.42
C MET A 220 0.48 25.73 -5.28
N ALA A 221 0.42 26.00 -6.60
CA ALA A 221 1.50 25.72 -7.53
C ALA A 221 2.82 26.32 -7.02
N PHE A 222 3.91 25.59 -7.20
CA PHE A 222 5.20 25.93 -6.62
C PHE A 222 5.90 26.99 -7.48
N PRO A 223 6.18 28.20 -6.96
CA PRO A 223 6.72 29.28 -7.77
C PRO A 223 8.24 29.13 -7.98
N LEU A 224 8.61 28.58 -9.14
CA LEU A 224 10.02 28.46 -9.54
C LEU A 224 10.66 29.82 -9.79
N VAL A 225 9.88 30.79 -10.27
CA VAL A 225 10.34 32.16 -10.54
C VAL A 225 10.82 32.89 -9.28
N SER A 226 10.28 32.54 -8.11
CA SER A 226 10.67 33.11 -6.82
C SER A 226 11.95 32.48 -6.26
N LEU A 227 12.52 31.45 -6.90
CA LEU A 227 13.76 30.79 -6.50
C LEU A 227 14.88 31.16 -7.46
N GLN A 228 15.60 32.25 -7.22
CA GLN A 228 16.74 32.63 -8.07
C GLN A 228 18.01 31.87 -7.68
N TYR A 229 18.27 31.75 -6.37
CA TYR A 229 19.53 31.24 -5.81
C TYR A 229 19.45 29.80 -5.28
N SER A 230 18.26 29.21 -5.23
CA SER A 230 18.06 27.82 -4.85
C SER A 230 17.38 27.01 -5.95
N GLU A 231 17.72 25.73 -6.02
CA GLU A 231 17.10 24.78 -6.94
C GLU A 231 16.17 23.85 -6.16
N LEU A 232 15.05 23.48 -6.78
CA LEU A 232 14.18 22.42 -6.31
C LEU A 232 14.74 21.08 -6.81
N SER A 233 15.05 20.18 -5.89
CA SER A 233 15.42 18.80 -6.19
C SER A 233 14.41 17.82 -5.59
N ILE A 234 14.11 16.78 -6.35
CA ILE A 234 13.21 15.70 -5.95
C ILE A 234 14.04 14.43 -5.90
N GLU A 235 14.30 13.94 -4.69
CA GLU A 235 15.00 12.68 -4.46
C GLU A 235 13.97 11.57 -4.22
N ILE A 236 14.06 10.51 -5.01
CA ILE A 236 13.17 9.35 -4.94
C ILE A 236 14.02 8.12 -4.65
N THR A 237 13.70 7.44 -3.56
CA THR A 237 14.28 6.14 -3.21
C THR A 237 13.31 5.05 -3.60
N ILE A 238 13.73 4.15 -4.48
CA ILE A 238 12.97 2.99 -4.94
C ILE A 238 13.46 1.73 -4.21
N ARG A 239 12.52 0.88 -3.82
CA ARG A 239 12.78 -0.42 -3.20
C ARG A 239 13.56 -1.36 -4.12
N PRO A 240 14.30 -2.34 -3.57
CA PRO A 240 14.94 -3.38 -4.36
C PRO A 240 13.92 -4.17 -5.18
N VAL A 241 14.31 -4.60 -6.39
CA VAL A 241 13.40 -5.32 -7.30
C VAL A 241 12.84 -6.61 -6.69
N HIS A 242 13.62 -7.34 -5.88
CA HIS A 242 13.12 -8.56 -5.23
C HIS A 242 12.00 -8.31 -4.20
N GLU A 243 11.74 -7.07 -3.81
CA GLU A 243 10.63 -6.69 -2.91
C GLU A 243 9.35 -6.35 -3.67
N LEU A 244 9.41 -6.26 -5.00
CA LEU A 244 8.33 -5.78 -5.86
C LEU A 244 7.49 -6.90 -6.46
N PHE A 245 7.89 -8.16 -6.30
CA PHE A 245 7.17 -9.31 -6.83
C PHE A 245 7.22 -10.51 -5.89
N VAL A 246 6.31 -11.45 -6.09
CA VAL A 246 6.26 -12.73 -5.41
C VAL A 246 6.16 -13.86 -6.43
N VAL A 247 6.62 -15.04 -6.01
CA VAL A 247 6.56 -16.26 -6.81
C VAL A 247 6.05 -17.41 -5.96
N ARG A 248 5.47 -18.41 -6.60
CA ARG A 248 5.02 -19.63 -5.98
C ARG A 248 6.24 -20.50 -5.65
N TYR A 249 6.23 -21.07 -4.45
CA TYR A 249 7.29 -21.95 -3.99
C TYR A 249 7.37 -23.22 -4.86
N ILE A 250 8.57 -23.52 -5.32
CA ILE A 250 8.92 -24.75 -6.03
C ILE A 250 9.46 -25.76 -5.01
N GLY A 251 8.69 -26.80 -4.75
CA GLY A 251 9.02 -27.86 -3.80
C GLY A 251 10.22 -28.68 -4.27
N LYS A 252 11.20 -28.83 -3.37
CA LYS A 252 12.36 -29.70 -3.54
C LYS A 252 12.08 -31.05 -2.84
N SER A 253 12.69 -32.13 -3.32
CA SER A 253 12.60 -33.42 -2.62
C SER A 253 13.33 -33.26 -1.28
N PRO A 254 12.75 -33.60 -0.13
CA PRO A 254 13.48 -33.54 1.13
C PRO A 254 14.66 -34.52 1.04
N ALA A 255 15.85 -34.09 1.48
CA ALA A 255 17.03 -34.94 1.50
C ALA A 255 16.87 -36.14 2.46
N ASN A 256 15.96 -36.02 3.44
CA ASN A 256 15.62 -37.05 4.42
C ASN A 256 14.09 -37.28 4.47
N SER A 257 13.68 -38.54 4.57
CA SER A 257 12.29 -38.99 4.42
C SER A 257 11.32 -38.66 5.56
N ASP A 258 11.75 -37.90 6.57
CA ASP A 258 10.97 -37.57 7.79
C ASP A 258 10.55 -36.10 7.90
N ASP A 259 10.95 -35.24 6.95
CA ASP A 259 10.50 -33.85 6.95
C ASP A 259 9.06 -33.75 6.47
N ASN A 260 8.23 -33.03 7.25
CA ASN A 260 6.87 -32.65 6.89
C ASN A 260 6.81 -32.22 5.43
N ILE A 261 5.93 -32.83 4.64
CA ILE A 261 5.68 -32.44 3.24
C ILE A 261 5.35 -30.95 3.27
N GLU A 262 6.28 -30.10 2.80
CA GLU A 262 6.04 -28.66 2.77
C GLU A 262 4.78 -28.41 1.93
N PRO A 263 3.84 -27.59 2.44
CA PRO A 263 2.57 -27.38 1.77
C PRO A 263 2.80 -26.83 0.37
N PHE A 264 2.13 -27.44 -0.61
CA PHE A 264 2.18 -27.03 -2.00
C PHE A 264 1.84 -25.54 -2.16
N GLY A 265 2.68 -24.80 -2.88
CA GLY A 265 2.21 -23.67 -3.68
C GLY A 265 1.76 -22.40 -2.94
N TYR A 266 2.37 -22.08 -1.79
CA TYR A 266 2.24 -20.75 -1.22
C TYR A 266 3.13 -19.74 -1.97
N TYR A 267 2.72 -18.48 -1.99
CA TYR A 267 3.55 -17.39 -2.52
C TYR A 267 4.56 -16.94 -1.47
N HIS A 268 5.78 -16.66 -1.90
CA HIS A 268 6.82 -16.12 -1.04
C HIS A 268 7.64 -15.05 -1.76
N LYS A 269 8.37 -14.26 -0.97
CA LYS A 269 9.39 -13.36 -1.50
C LYS A 269 10.46 -14.17 -2.22
N CYS A 270 10.86 -13.70 -3.40
CA CYS A 270 11.95 -14.31 -4.14
C CYS A 270 13.27 -14.24 -3.36
N ASP A 271 13.90 -15.39 -3.16
CA ASP A 271 15.27 -15.47 -2.64
C ASP A 271 16.26 -15.44 -3.81
N LEU A 272 17.04 -14.37 -3.89
CA LEU A 272 18.04 -14.18 -4.95
C LEU A 272 19.28 -15.07 -4.76
N SER A 273 19.49 -15.63 -3.56
CA SER A 273 20.59 -16.57 -3.31
C SER A 273 20.32 -17.94 -3.93
N ASP A 274 19.05 -18.31 -4.09
CA ASP A 274 18.64 -19.55 -4.73
C ASP A 274 18.52 -19.37 -6.25
N SER A 275 19.40 -20.05 -6.99
CA SER A 275 19.40 -20.07 -8.46
C SER A 275 18.08 -20.53 -9.08
N THR A 276 17.23 -21.24 -8.32
CA THR A 276 15.88 -21.65 -8.72
C THR A 276 15.03 -20.43 -9.07
N TYR A 277 15.12 -19.37 -8.29
CA TYR A 277 14.29 -18.16 -8.43
C TYR A 277 15.02 -16.97 -9.07
N ALA A 278 16.16 -17.22 -9.72
CA ALA A 278 16.96 -16.16 -10.33
C ALA A 278 16.14 -15.29 -11.31
N PHE A 279 16.17 -13.96 -11.12
CA PHE A 279 15.26 -13.03 -11.79
C PHE A 279 15.32 -13.05 -13.34
N HIS A 280 16.46 -13.43 -13.93
CA HIS A 280 16.59 -13.54 -15.38
C HIS A 280 15.62 -14.56 -16.00
N LYS A 281 15.17 -15.57 -15.25
CA LYS A 281 14.16 -16.55 -15.71
C LYS A 281 12.80 -15.92 -15.98
N PHE A 282 12.54 -14.75 -15.40
CA PHE A 282 11.29 -14.03 -15.56
C PHE A 282 11.39 -12.90 -16.59
N LEU A 283 12.60 -12.43 -16.91
CA LEU A 283 12.85 -11.36 -17.88
C LEU A 283 13.10 -11.86 -19.30
N HIS A 284 13.43 -13.14 -19.45
CA HIS A 284 13.72 -13.76 -20.75
C HIS A 284 12.81 -14.95 -20.97
N GLN A 285 12.54 -15.24 -22.24
CA GLN A 285 11.71 -16.37 -22.63
C GLN A 285 12.41 -17.70 -22.27
N PRO A 286 11.68 -18.71 -21.76
CA PRO A 286 12.27 -20.02 -21.50
C PRO A 286 12.65 -20.69 -22.83
N GLN A 287 13.88 -21.19 -22.92
CA GLN A 287 14.40 -21.83 -24.14
C GLN A 287 14.25 -23.35 -24.12
N ASP A 288 14.25 -23.95 -22.94
CA ASP A 288 14.10 -25.38 -22.71
C ASP A 288 13.07 -25.66 -21.61
N VAL A 289 12.50 -26.87 -21.64
CA VAL A 289 11.51 -27.32 -20.65
C VAL A 289 12.14 -27.41 -19.25
N GLY A 290 13.43 -27.76 -19.18
CA GLY A 290 14.15 -27.90 -17.91
C GLY A 290 14.56 -26.58 -17.26
N LEU A 291 14.43 -25.44 -17.95
CA LEU A 291 14.90 -24.13 -17.51
C LEU A 291 16.40 -24.12 -17.16
N THR A 292 17.17 -24.99 -17.81
CA THR A 292 18.60 -25.18 -17.53
C THR A 292 19.47 -24.27 -18.38
N THR A 293 18.98 -23.88 -19.57
CA THR A 293 19.73 -23.10 -20.55
C THR A 293 19.04 -21.76 -20.79
N TYR A 294 19.81 -20.68 -20.60
CA TYR A 294 19.43 -19.32 -20.97
C TYR A 294 20.62 -18.68 -21.68
N ASP A 295 20.44 -18.30 -22.95
CA ASP A 295 21.45 -17.57 -23.73
C ASP A 295 21.85 -16.24 -23.07
N MET A 296 20.89 -15.58 -22.41
CA MET A 296 21.09 -14.28 -21.77
C MET A 296 20.60 -14.34 -20.32
N LYS A 297 21.52 -14.10 -19.38
CA LYS A 297 21.22 -14.04 -17.93
C LYS A 297 21.25 -12.61 -17.38
N ARG A 298 21.19 -11.60 -18.25
CA ARG A 298 21.16 -10.20 -17.80
C ARG A 298 19.87 -9.93 -17.06
N THR A 299 20.00 -9.32 -15.89
CA THR A 299 18.89 -8.90 -15.04
C THR A 299 18.59 -7.41 -15.16
N ASP A 300 19.22 -6.74 -16.13
CA ASP A 300 19.05 -5.32 -16.40
C ASP A 300 17.63 -5.04 -16.92
N TRP A 301 16.77 -4.60 -16.02
CA TRP A 301 15.47 -4.03 -16.35
C TRP A 301 15.63 -2.58 -16.78
N ASN A 302 15.33 -2.28 -18.05
CA ASN A 302 15.27 -0.89 -18.54
C ASN A 302 13.97 -0.23 -18.04
N ALA A 303 14.03 0.35 -16.85
CA ALA A 303 12.90 0.99 -16.20
C ALA A 303 12.56 2.39 -16.76
N ASP A 304 13.44 3.01 -17.55
CA ASP A 304 13.31 4.39 -18.08
C ASP A 304 12.74 5.37 -17.05
N ILE A 305 13.35 5.47 -15.88
CA ILE A 305 12.83 6.27 -14.76
C ILE A 305 13.01 7.76 -15.07
N HIS A 306 11.89 8.48 -15.09
CA HIS A 306 11.86 9.93 -15.32
C HIS A 306 10.67 10.55 -14.59
N LEU A 307 10.70 11.88 -14.41
CA LEU A 307 9.54 12.62 -13.97
C LEU A 307 8.81 13.24 -15.17
N ILE A 308 7.50 13.36 -15.03
CA ILE A 308 6.66 14.15 -15.93
C ILE A 308 6.00 15.21 -15.07
N SER A 309 6.29 16.47 -15.36
CA SER A 309 5.73 17.59 -14.61
C SER A 309 5.00 18.57 -15.52
N THR A 310 3.88 19.09 -15.04
CA THR A 310 3.17 20.20 -15.69
C THR A 310 3.76 21.52 -15.19
N TYR A 311 4.16 22.36 -16.15
CA TYR A 311 4.68 23.70 -15.91
C TYR A 311 3.64 24.73 -16.36
N CYS A 312 3.54 25.83 -15.61
CA CYS A 312 2.68 26.95 -15.93
C CYS A 312 3.53 28.17 -16.33
N PHE A 313 3.22 28.73 -17.49
CA PHE A 313 3.77 29.98 -18.00
C PHE A 313 2.80 31.10 -17.67
N LEU A 314 3.29 32.11 -16.98
CA LEU A 314 2.51 33.28 -16.59
C LEU A 314 2.78 34.45 -17.56
N SER A 315 1.97 35.51 -17.48
CA SER A 315 2.25 36.74 -18.20
C SER A 315 3.41 37.51 -17.56
N ASP A 316 4.11 38.35 -18.34
CA ASP A 316 5.26 39.13 -17.86
C ASP A 316 4.95 39.98 -16.61
N ASP A 317 3.73 40.53 -16.52
CA ASP A 317 3.31 41.33 -15.37
C ASP A 317 3.13 40.48 -14.11
N GLU A 318 2.57 39.28 -14.24
CA GLU A 318 2.38 38.35 -13.13
C GLU A 318 3.72 37.76 -12.67
N ILE A 319 4.61 37.43 -13.62
CA ILE A 319 5.99 37.03 -13.36
C ILE A 319 6.71 38.07 -12.47
N ARG A 320 6.62 39.36 -12.84
CA ARG A 320 7.22 40.45 -12.06
C ARG A 320 6.66 40.53 -10.65
N LEU A 321 5.37 40.27 -10.47
CA LEU A 321 4.73 40.28 -9.16
C LEU A 321 5.20 39.11 -8.29
N PHE A 322 5.21 37.88 -8.84
CA PHE A 322 5.70 36.69 -8.13
C PHE A 322 7.20 36.75 -7.80
N ALA A 323 8.01 37.41 -8.63
CA ALA A 323 9.44 37.58 -8.39
C ALA A 323 9.75 38.68 -7.36
N SER A 324 8.96 39.75 -7.32
CA SER A 324 9.21 40.92 -6.45
C SER A 324 8.59 40.78 -5.06
N GLN A 325 7.43 40.14 -4.95
CA GLN A 325 6.70 40.02 -3.69
C GLN A 325 7.01 38.69 -2.99
N PRO A 326 7.20 38.69 -1.66
CA PRO A 326 7.36 37.45 -0.92
C PRO A 326 6.06 36.65 -0.95
N GLN A 327 6.17 35.34 -1.20
CA GLN A 327 5.04 34.42 -1.21
C GLN A 327 5.06 33.55 0.04
N SER A 328 3.89 33.26 0.61
CA SER A 328 3.75 32.44 1.80
C SER A 328 2.62 31.44 1.59
N TYR A 329 2.95 30.15 1.68
CA TYR A 329 1.99 29.06 1.50
C TYR A 329 1.82 28.29 2.80
N LEU A 330 0.56 28.10 3.22
CA LEU A 330 0.24 27.16 4.28
C LEU A 330 0.22 25.75 3.68
N ILE A 331 1.16 24.91 4.11
CA ILE A 331 1.32 23.55 3.61
C ILE A 331 0.96 22.53 4.68
N LYS A 332 0.53 21.34 4.25
CA LYS A 332 0.43 20.15 5.10
C LYS A 332 1.68 19.31 4.87
N GLN A 333 2.50 19.14 5.90
CA GLN A 333 3.66 18.26 5.90
C GLN A 333 3.27 16.91 6.47
N ALA A 334 3.75 15.84 5.85
CA ALA A 334 3.61 14.49 6.35
C ALA A 334 4.89 14.05 7.05
N VAL A 335 4.76 13.33 8.17
CA VAL A 335 5.87 12.63 8.83
C VAL A 335 5.42 11.21 9.14
N THR A 336 6.28 10.23 8.89
CA THR A 336 6.01 8.82 9.19
C THR A 336 6.94 8.33 10.28
N THR A 337 6.40 7.76 11.35
CA THR A 337 7.14 7.13 12.45
C THR A 337 6.76 5.65 12.54
N VAL A 338 7.73 4.80 12.87
CA VAL A 338 7.54 3.35 13.00
C VAL A 338 7.88 2.94 14.43
N HIS A 339 6.96 2.23 15.07
CA HIS A 339 7.12 1.66 16.39
C HIS A 339 7.02 0.14 16.30
N GLU A 340 8.14 -0.53 16.55
CA GLU A 340 8.24 -1.99 16.43
C GLU A 340 7.74 -2.70 17.69
N ASN A 341 7.34 -3.96 17.53
CA ASN A 341 7.01 -4.88 18.63
C ASN A 341 5.92 -4.34 19.57
N VAL A 342 4.78 -3.94 18.99
CA VAL A 342 3.55 -3.57 19.69
C VAL A 342 2.66 -4.82 19.79
N VAL A 343 2.57 -5.40 20.98
CA VAL A 343 1.79 -6.62 21.26
C VAL A 343 1.08 -6.49 22.60
N GLY A 344 -0.15 -7.00 22.68
CA GLY A 344 -1.02 -6.88 23.86
C GLY A 344 -1.44 -5.43 24.08
N THR A 345 -1.62 -5.06 25.35
CA THR A 345 -1.91 -3.69 25.79
C THR A 345 -0.60 -2.94 26.01
N LYS A 346 -0.37 -1.86 25.24
CA LYS A 346 0.86 -1.08 25.32
C LYS A 346 0.57 0.41 25.13
N ARG A 347 1.28 1.24 25.90
CA ARG A 347 1.36 2.69 25.65
C ARG A 347 2.56 2.97 24.77
N VAL A 348 2.33 3.66 23.66
CA VAL A 348 3.34 3.98 22.66
C VAL A 348 3.42 5.49 22.54
N ASP A 349 4.55 6.06 22.95
CA ASP A 349 4.84 7.48 22.76
C ASP A 349 5.16 7.75 21.27
N ILE A 350 4.34 8.59 20.65
CA ILE A 350 4.41 8.92 19.21
C ILE A 350 5.46 10.01 18.94
N LYS A 351 5.87 10.77 19.96
CA LYS A 351 6.83 11.90 19.84
C LYS A 351 6.40 12.94 18.79
N SER A 352 5.09 13.21 18.74
CA SER A 352 4.50 14.13 17.77
C SER A 352 4.76 15.59 18.15
N ILE A 353 5.23 16.41 17.20
CA ILE A 353 5.60 17.82 17.44
C ILE A 353 5.01 18.71 16.35
N GLY A 354 4.40 19.82 16.78
CA GLY A 354 3.90 20.89 15.90
C GLY A 354 2.38 21.00 15.91
N MET A 355 1.86 21.68 14.89
CA MET A 355 0.42 21.89 14.68
C MET A 355 -0.18 20.72 13.90
N ILE A 356 -0.60 19.67 14.61
CA ILE A 356 -1.11 18.45 14.00
C ILE A 356 -2.57 18.61 13.60
N THR A 357 -2.91 18.21 12.37
CA THR A 357 -4.28 18.21 11.84
C THR A 357 -4.94 16.85 11.97
N SER A 358 -4.18 15.79 11.70
CA SER A 358 -4.70 14.44 11.51
C SER A 358 -3.58 13.42 11.69
N TRP A 359 -3.98 12.26 12.20
CA TRP A 359 -3.18 11.05 12.19
C TRP A 359 -3.88 10.00 11.34
N MET A 360 -3.08 9.24 10.60
CA MET A 360 -3.48 7.96 10.07
C MET A 360 -2.43 6.92 10.41
N TRP A 361 -2.84 5.72 10.73
CA TRP A 361 -1.91 4.66 11.09
C TRP A 361 -2.49 3.31 10.74
N PHE A 362 -1.61 2.33 10.72
CA PHE A 362 -1.99 0.93 10.59
C PHE A 362 -1.02 0.09 11.41
N LEU A 363 -1.44 -1.13 11.71
CA LEU A 363 -0.53 -2.15 12.22
C LEU A 363 -0.23 -3.15 11.11
N GLN A 364 1.01 -3.62 11.06
CA GLN A 364 1.44 -4.69 10.18
C GLN A 364 2.15 -5.76 10.98
N ARG A 365 2.07 -7.00 10.51
CA ARG A 365 2.92 -8.05 11.07
C ARG A 365 4.40 -7.76 10.75
N SER A 366 5.26 -8.03 11.71
CA SER A 366 6.73 -7.87 11.58
C SER A 366 7.34 -8.73 10.46
N ASP A 367 6.69 -9.83 10.09
CA ASP A 367 7.14 -10.78 9.06
C ASP A 367 6.60 -10.47 7.64
N VAL A 368 5.97 -9.31 7.43
CA VAL A 368 5.43 -8.88 6.12
C VAL A 368 6.52 -8.82 5.03
N ASN A 369 7.72 -8.41 5.39
CA ASN A 369 8.87 -8.33 4.48
C ASN A 369 9.32 -9.70 3.93
N MET A 370 9.00 -10.80 4.61
CA MET A 370 9.32 -12.17 4.15
C MET A 370 8.36 -12.63 3.05
N ARG A 371 7.23 -11.94 2.87
CA ARG A 371 6.18 -12.26 1.89
C ARG A 371 5.95 -11.16 0.85
N ASN A 372 6.62 -10.02 0.95
CA ASN A 372 6.39 -8.81 0.14
C ASN A 372 4.93 -8.32 0.17
N GLU A 373 4.25 -8.50 1.30
CA GLU A 373 2.83 -8.12 1.51
C GLU A 373 2.71 -6.68 2.05
N TRP A 374 3.41 -5.73 1.44
CA TRP A 374 3.60 -4.36 1.96
C TRP A 374 2.30 -3.56 2.16
N SER A 375 1.25 -3.94 1.44
CA SER A 375 -0.07 -3.30 1.50
C SER A 375 -1.03 -4.02 2.44
N ASN A 376 -0.62 -5.10 3.11
CA ASN A 376 -1.48 -5.87 4.01
C ASN A 376 -1.42 -5.28 5.43
N TYR A 377 -2.55 -4.77 5.92
CA TYR A 377 -2.71 -4.15 7.24
C TYR A 377 -3.52 -5.04 8.21
N THR A 378 -3.59 -6.34 7.89
CA THR A 378 -4.38 -7.32 8.62
C THR A 378 -3.50 -8.37 9.29
N ASN A 379 -4.07 -9.11 10.24
CA ASN A 379 -3.40 -10.21 10.92
C ASN A 379 -3.19 -11.43 10.00
N TRP A 380 -3.91 -11.52 8.88
CA TRP A 380 -3.73 -12.62 7.95
C TRP A 380 -2.38 -12.51 7.22
N PRO A 381 -1.64 -13.61 7.01
CA PRO A 381 -0.32 -13.57 6.36
C PRO A 381 -0.36 -12.97 4.95
N PHE A 382 -1.44 -13.23 4.21
CA PHE A 382 -1.68 -12.77 2.84
C PHE A 382 -2.99 -12.00 2.79
N ASN A 383 -3.06 -10.97 1.94
CA ASN A 383 -4.24 -10.12 1.83
C ASN A 383 -5.46 -10.95 1.38
N GLU A 384 -6.61 -10.73 2.04
CA GLU A 384 -7.90 -11.39 1.74
C GLU A 384 -7.94 -12.93 1.77
N ILE A 385 -6.84 -13.60 2.14
CA ILE A 385 -6.77 -15.06 2.24
C ILE A 385 -6.84 -15.45 3.72
N GLN A 386 -7.98 -16.04 4.09
CA GLN A 386 -8.17 -16.58 5.43
C GLN A 386 -7.21 -17.77 5.68
N PRO A 387 -6.45 -17.81 6.79
CA PRO A 387 -5.47 -18.85 7.07
C PRO A 387 -6.06 -20.25 7.19
N TYR A 388 -7.09 -20.42 8.01
CA TYR A 388 -7.83 -21.67 8.15
C TYR A 388 -9.20 -21.51 7.51
N ASN A 389 -9.34 -22.06 6.30
CA ASN A 389 -10.57 -22.03 5.52
C ASN A 389 -11.39 -23.32 5.76
N VAL A 390 -12.52 -23.45 5.06
CA VAL A 390 -13.37 -24.63 5.11
C VAL A 390 -12.65 -25.87 4.59
N ILE A 391 -12.89 -27.01 5.25
CA ILE A 391 -12.29 -28.31 4.94
C ILE A 391 -13.39 -29.35 4.69
N PRO A 392 -13.09 -30.46 3.97
CA PRO A 392 -14.09 -31.48 3.68
C PRO A 392 -14.38 -32.30 4.95
N PRO A 393 -15.66 -32.52 5.33
CA PRO A 393 -16.10 -33.29 6.51
C PRO A 393 -15.38 -34.63 6.75
N ARG A 394 -14.91 -35.26 5.67
CA ARG A 394 -14.15 -36.51 5.65
C ARG A 394 -12.73 -36.27 5.12
N GLY A 395 -11.74 -36.97 5.69
CA GLY A 395 -10.39 -37.08 5.11
C GLY A 395 -9.32 -36.16 5.71
N THR A 396 -9.65 -35.35 6.71
CA THR A 396 -8.70 -34.53 7.48
C THR A 396 -8.51 -35.06 8.90
N ASN A 397 -7.46 -34.60 9.60
CA ASN A 397 -7.21 -34.93 11.00
C ASN A 397 -8.35 -34.48 11.92
N ILE A 398 -9.10 -33.45 11.50
CA ILE A 398 -10.34 -33.00 12.13
C ILE A 398 -11.50 -33.61 11.33
N LYS A 399 -12.45 -34.27 11.99
CA LYS A 399 -13.61 -34.90 11.32
C LYS A 399 -14.90 -34.30 11.87
N ALA A 400 -15.84 -34.01 10.98
CA ALA A 400 -17.20 -33.70 11.41
C ALA A 400 -17.82 -34.93 12.10
N ALA A 401 -18.81 -34.73 12.95
CA ALA A 401 -19.55 -35.86 13.51
C ALA A 401 -20.32 -36.57 12.38
N PRO A 402 -20.15 -37.90 12.19
CA PRO A 402 -20.95 -38.64 11.23
C PRO A 402 -22.41 -38.72 11.69
N PHE A 403 -23.32 -38.80 10.73
CA PHE A 403 -24.72 -39.17 11.00
C PHE A 403 -24.94 -40.62 10.55
N ASN A 404 -25.77 -41.37 11.29
CA ASN A 404 -26.04 -42.77 11.01
C ASN A 404 -27.51 -42.94 10.60
N ILE A 405 -27.74 -43.49 9.41
CA ILE A 405 -29.06 -43.91 8.92
C ILE A 405 -29.02 -45.41 8.70
N ASP A 406 -29.75 -46.18 9.52
CA ASP A 406 -29.91 -47.63 9.39
C ASP A 406 -28.60 -48.41 9.23
N GLY A 407 -27.54 -48.00 9.94
CA GLY A 407 -26.21 -48.61 9.89
C GLY A 407 -25.26 -47.99 8.85
N THR A 408 -25.73 -47.06 8.03
CA THR A 408 -24.92 -46.33 7.04
C THR A 408 -24.40 -45.03 7.65
N ILE A 409 -23.08 -44.91 7.77
CA ILE A 409 -22.41 -43.68 8.19
C ILE A 409 -22.33 -42.72 7.01
N ILE A 410 -22.94 -41.55 7.16
CA ILE A 410 -22.90 -40.46 6.20
C ILE A 410 -22.27 -39.21 6.80
N TYR A 411 -21.64 -38.42 5.93
CA TYR A 411 -21.09 -37.11 6.23
C TYR A 411 -21.74 -36.08 5.32
N PRO A 412 -21.86 -34.81 5.74
CA PRO A 412 -22.54 -33.79 4.96
C PRO A 412 -21.99 -33.57 3.55
N ASP A 413 -20.72 -33.91 3.28
CA ASP A 413 -20.08 -33.72 1.96
C ASP A 413 -20.65 -34.63 0.87
N ARG A 414 -21.38 -35.69 1.24
CA ARG A 414 -22.01 -36.61 0.29
C ARG A 414 -23.44 -36.93 0.66
N ASP A 415 -24.30 -37.01 -0.35
CA ASP A 415 -25.66 -37.50 -0.19
C ASP A 415 -25.68 -39.03 0.02
N ILE A 416 -26.87 -39.58 0.29
CA ILE A 416 -27.08 -41.04 0.46
C ILE A 416 -26.72 -41.86 -0.79
N PHE A 417 -26.56 -41.21 -1.95
CA PHE A 417 -26.14 -41.83 -3.22
C PHE A 417 -24.65 -41.60 -3.51
N ASN A 418 -23.88 -41.17 -2.50
CA ASN A 418 -22.45 -40.88 -2.60
C ASN A 418 -22.08 -39.73 -3.57
N ARG A 419 -23.05 -38.88 -3.94
CA ARG A 419 -22.83 -37.70 -4.79
C ARG A 419 -22.34 -36.52 -3.93
N PRO A 420 -21.38 -35.73 -4.42
CA PRO A 420 -20.88 -34.57 -3.67
C PRO A 420 -21.98 -33.52 -3.51
N THR A 421 -22.22 -33.09 -2.28
CA THR A 421 -23.20 -32.03 -1.96
C THR A 421 -22.60 -30.62 -2.05
N GLY A 422 -21.26 -30.53 -2.03
CA GLY A 422 -20.53 -29.27 -1.92
C GLY A 422 -20.49 -28.69 -0.50
N ILE A 423 -21.02 -29.40 0.50
CA ILE A 423 -21.00 -28.94 1.90
C ILE A 423 -19.62 -29.16 2.51
N MET A 424 -19.03 -28.09 3.01
CA MET A 424 -17.73 -28.05 3.69
C MET A 424 -17.93 -27.63 5.15
N PHE A 425 -16.98 -27.93 6.04
CA PHE A 425 -17.04 -27.55 7.45
C PHE A 425 -15.90 -26.61 7.85
N THR A 426 -16.13 -25.71 8.80
CA THR A 426 -15.22 -24.61 9.17
C THR A 426 -14.03 -25.03 10.04
N GLY A 427 -13.95 -26.28 10.50
CA GLY A 427 -12.84 -26.76 11.32
C GLY A 427 -12.89 -26.32 12.79
N ASN A 428 -11.73 -26.37 13.44
CA ASN A 428 -11.56 -25.88 14.81
C ASN A 428 -11.49 -24.36 14.85
N TYR A 429 -12.01 -23.75 15.92
CA TYR A 429 -11.83 -22.32 16.15
C TYR A 429 -10.33 -21.97 16.29
N SER A 430 -9.89 -20.94 15.60
CA SER A 430 -8.51 -20.44 15.62
C SER A 430 -8.50 -18.92 15.68
N GLU A 431 -7.77 -18.35 16.64
CA GLU A 431 -7.66 -16.90 16.77
C GLU A 431 -6.92 -16.25 15.60
N VAL A 432 -6.10 -17.02 14.88
CA VAL A 432 -5.36 -16.59 13.68
C VAL A 432 -6.33 -16.17 12.55
N ASN A 433 -7.57 -16.65 12.58
CA ASN A 433 -8.61 -16.25 11.63
C ASN A 433 -9.20 -14.85 11.93
N LYS A 434 -8.94 -14.24 13.09
CA LYS A 434 -9.34 -12.84 13.33
C LYS A 434 -8.52 -11.91 12.42
N LYS A 435 -9.20 -11.15 11.57
CA LYS A 435 -8.58 -10.28 10.54
C LYS A 435 -7.93 -9.02 11.14
N LYS A 436 -8.61 -8.36 12.08
CA LYS A 436 -8.16 -7.08 12.65
C LYS A 436 -7.06 -7.29 13.69
N ILE A 437 -6.05 -6.41 13.66
CA ILE A 437 -4.94 -6.44 14.61
C ILE A 437 -5.27 -5.61 15.87
N MET A 438 -5.81 -4.41 15.70
CA MET A 438 -6.18 -3.54 16.82
C MET A 438 -7.58 -3.86 17.30
N ASN A 439 -7.72 -4.06 18.62
CA ASN A 439 -9.01 -4.23 19.27
C ASN A 439 -9.51 -2.89 19.80
N LYS A 440 -8.64 -2.15 20.51
CA LYS A 440 -8.99 -0.86 21.12
C LYS A 440 -7.85 0.15 21.03
N TRP A 441 -8.22 1.41 21.14
CA TRP A 441 -7.32 2.55 21.09
C TRP A 441 -7.81 3.69 21.99
N GLY A 442 -6.89 4.36 22.67
CA GLY A 442 -7.11 5.59 23.42
C GLY A 442 -5.96 6.58 23.22
N LEU A 443 -6.22 7.86 23.49
CA LEU A 443 -5.24 8.94 23.35
C LEU A 443 -4.97 9.60 24.70
N ILE A 444 -3.72 9.56 25.12
CA ILE A 444 -3.25 10.17 26.35
C ILE A 444 -2.28 11.30 25.99
N VAL A 445 -2.49 12.46 26.62
CA VAL A 445 -1.63 13.65 26.47
C VAL A 445 -1.26 14.12 27.87
N ASP A 446 0.05 14.17 28.17
CA ASP A 446 0.60 14.49 29.50
C ASP A 446 -0.09 13.72 30.65
N GLY A 447 -0.29 12.42 30.45
CA GLY A 447 -0.89 11.52 31.45
C GLY A 447 -2.40 11.67 31.65
N LYS A 448 -3.08 12.53 30.86
CA LYS A 448 -4.54 12.67 30.88
C LYS A 448 -5.16 12.14 29.60
N TYR A 449 -6.32 11.50 29.70
CA TYR A 449 -7.08 11.08 28.53
C TYR A 449 -7.61 12.30 27.76
N ARG A 450 -7.13 12.45 26.54
CA ARG A 450 -7.73 13.34 25.55
C ARG A 450 -8.86 12.63 24.82
N GLU A 451 -8.70 11.35 24.50
CA GLU A 451 -9.74 10.48 23.99
C GLU A 451 -9.77 9.22 24.84
N ASN A 452 -10.95 8.86 25.33
CA ASN A 452 -11.11 7.65 26.13
C ASN A 452 -10.90 6.42 25.25
N GLU A 453 -10.54 5.31 25.88
CA GLU A 453 -10.41 4.03 25.19
C GLU A 453 -11.71 3.68 24.44
N CYS A 454 -11.56 3.35 23.16
CA CYS A 454 -12.66 3.00 22.27
C CYS A 454 -12.29 1.79 21.42
N ASP A 455 -13.31 1.06 20.94
CA ASP A 455 -13.11 -0.04 20.02
C ASP A 455 -12.55 0.46 18.68
N ALA A 456 -11.69 -0.35 18.04
CA ALA A 456 -11.04 0.00 16.78
C ALA A 456 -12.01 0.38 15.66
N GLY A 457 -13.26 -0.12 15.70
CA GLY A 457 -14.32 0.22 14.76
C GLY A 457 -14.71 1.71 14.76
N VAL A 458 -14.50 2.43 15.86
CA VAL A 458 -14.76 3.88 15.93
C VAL A 458 -13.84 4.63 14.97
N LEU A 459 -12.55 4.30 15.00
CA LEU A 459 -11.52 4.94 14.18
C LEU A 459 -11.49 4.41 12.75
N GLU A 460 -11.91 3.16 12.56
CA GLU A 460 -11.96 2.54 11.24
C GLU A 460 -13.18 2.97 10.43
N TYR A 461 -14.34 3.16 11.07
CA TYR A 461 -15.61 3.41 10.38
C TYR A 461 -16.19 4.80 10.69
N ILE A 462 -16.38 5.14 11.97
CA ILE A 462 -17.11 6.37 12.36
C ILE A 462 -16.31 7.62 11.98
N GLU A 463 -15.00 7.61 12.30
CA GLU A 463 -14.13 8.74 12.03
C GLU A 463 -13.98 8.98 10.52
N LYS A 464 -13.82 7.91 9.73
CA LYS A 464 -13.76 8.00 8.27
C LYS A 464 -15.07 8.49 7.67
N TYR A 465 -16.20 7.94 8.12
CA TYR A 465 -17.53 8.31 7.62
C TYR A 465 -17.83 9.81 7.82
N THR A 466 -17.32 10.40 8.89
CA THR A 466 -17.63 11.80 9.25
C THR A 466 -16.61 12.82 8.73
N ARG A 467 -15.32 12.47 8.67
CA ARG A 467 -14.22 13.42 8.43
C ARG A 467 -13.46 13.23 7.12
N THR A 468 -13.69 12.11 6.43
CA THR A 468 -12.95 11.75 5.21
C THR A 468 -13.93 11.56 4.05
N LYS A 469 -13.44 11.66 2.81
CA LYS A 469 -14.26 11.49 1.61
C LYS A 469 -14.26 10.06 1.07
N GLY A 470 -13.29 9.24 1.48
CA GLY A 470 -13.11 7.85 1.06
C GLY A 470 -13.27 6.87 2.21
N ASN A 471 -13.22 5.57 1.89
CA ASN A 471 -13.39 4.50 2.86
C ASN A 471 -12.07 4.10 3.58
N GLY A 472 -10.91 4.38 2.98
CA GLY A 472 -9.64 3.78 3.39
C GLY A 472 -9.55 2.27 3.11
N LYS A 473 -8.37 1.68 3.29
CA LYS A 473 -8.17 0.22 3.29
C LYS A 473 -8.58 -0.36 4.67
N ASP A 474 -9.01 -1.62 4.69
CA ASP A 474 -9.21 -2.36 5.94
C ASP A 474 -7.94 -2.37 6.80
N GLY A 475 -8.07 -2.08 8.09
CA GLY A 475 -6.92 -1.97 9.02
C GLY A 475 -6.15 -0.65 8.94
N LEU A 476 -6.52 0.28 8.04
CA LEU A 476 -6.09 1.68 8.11
C LEU A 476 -7.02 2.44 9.06
N TYR A 477 -6.47 3.03 10.10
CA TYR A 477 -7.19 3.84 11.08
C TYR A 477 -6.86 5.32 10.88
N CYS A 478 -7.76 6.20 11.27
CA CYS A 478 -7.48 7.63 11.33
C CYS A 478 -8.09 8.27 12.57
N TYR A 479 -7.51 9.41 12.97
CA TYR A 479 -8.04 10.30 13.98
C TYR A 479 -7.79 11.74 13.53
N ASN A 480 -8.85 12.53 13.42
CA ASN A 480 -8.75 13.89 12.91
C ASN A 480 -9.04 14.92 14.01
N PHE A 481 -8.13 15.87 14.17
CA PHE A 481 -8.38 17.10 14.94
C PHE A 481 -9.12 18.15 14.09
N CYS A 482 -9.10 17.99 12.77
CA CYS A 482 -9.79 18.82 11.81
C CYS A 482 -11.22 18.33 11.50
N LEU A 483 -12.10 19.22 11.06
CA LEU A 483 -13.46 18.87 10.66
C LEU A 483 -13.52 18.13 9.31
N ASN A 484 -12.53 18.33 8.44
CA ASN A 484 -12.42 17.72 7.12
C ASN A 484 -10.95 17.49 6.77
N SER A 485 -10.62 16.25 6.38
CA SER A 485 -9.26 15.82 6.00
C SER A 485 -8.93 16.03 4.52
N ASP A 486 -9.92 16.43 3.71
CA ASP A 486 -9.79 16.60 2.26
C ASP A 486 -8.51 17.36 1.84
N PRO A 487 -7.64 16.76 1.00
CA PRO A 487 -6.43 17.41 0.50
C PRO A 487 -6.70 18.55 -0.49
N PHE A 488 -7.91 18.63 -1.06
CA PHE A 488 -8.32 19.70 -1.98
C PHE A 488 -8.93 20.91 -1.27
N ASP A 489 -9.21 20.81 0.03
CA ASP A 489 -9.67 21.92 0.86
C ASP A 489 -8.50 22.55 1.61
N PHE A 490 -8.20 23.80 1.28
CA PHE A 490 -7.06 24.54 1.83
C PHE A 490 -7.41 25.31 3.10
N GLN A 491 -8.70 25.46 3.42
CA GLN A 491 -9.11 26.18 4.60
C GLN A 491 -8.89 25.30 5.85
N PRO A 492 -8.03 25.72 6.81
CA PRO A 492 -7.85 24.95 8.03
C PRO A 492 -9.17 24.90 8.81
N SER A 493 -9.50 23.70 9.30
CA SER A 493 -10.75 23.43 10.01
C SER A 493 -10.54 22.78 11.39
N GLY A 494 -9.32 22.85 11.92
CA GLY A 494 -8.95 22.34 13.24
C GLY A 494 -7.54 21.76 13.24
N ALA A 495 -6.81 21.99 14.34
CA ALA A 495 -5.49 21.44 14.59
C ALA A 495 -5.19 21.52 16.09
N MET A 496 -4.36 20.61 16.60
CA MET A 496 -3.88 20.63 17.98
C MET A 496 -2.37 20.92 18.00
N ASN A 497 -1.95 21.87 18.85
CA ASN A 497 -0.53 22.16 19.03
C ASN A 497 0.07 21.17 20.03
N LEU A 498 0.79 20.17 19.53
CA LEU A 498 1.41 19.14 20.37
C LEU A 498 2.77 19.54 20.93
N SER A 499 3.39 20.62 20.44
CA SER A 499 4.66 21.15 21.00
C SER A 499 4.53 21.69 22.43
N LYS A 500 3.31 21.74 22.98
CA LYS A 500 3.03 22.20 24.35
C LYS A 500 2.98 21.08 25.38
N PHE A 501 2.98 19.83 24.93
CA PHE A 501 2.88 18.66 25.77
C PHE A 501 4.20 17.89 25.70
N ASP A 502 4.60 17.30 26.82
CA ASP A 502 5.86 16.55 26.93
C ASP A 502 5.67 15.11 26.45
N SER A 503 4.48 14.52 26.66
CA SER A 503 4.16 13.18 26.18
C SER A 503 2.83 13.08 25.43
N VAL A 504 2.86 12.37 24.30
CA VAL A 504 1.69 12.05 23.48
C VAL A 504 1.70 10.55 23.20
N GLU A 505 0.82 9.82 23.88
CA GLU A 505 0.84 8.37 23.91
C GLU A 505 -0.43 7.79 23.30
N PHE A 506 -0.27 6.79 22.43
CA PHE A 506 -1.36 5.90 22.04
C PHE A 506 -1.42 4.74 23.02
N GLU A 507 -2.56 4.55 23.65
CA GLU A 507 -2.86 3.34 24.41
C GLU A 507 -3.57 2.36 23.48
N ILE A 508 -2.89 1.27 23.11
CA ILE A 508 -3.35 0.32 22.10
C ILE A 508 -3.50 -1.06 22.71
N GLU A 509 -4.64 -1.71 22.45
CA GLU A 509 -4.86 -3.12 22.70
C GLU A 509 -4.83 -3.89 21.36
N THR A 510 -3.90 -4.83 21.22
CA THR A 510 -3.75 -5.65 19.99
C THR A 510 -4.14 -7.11 20.22
N LEU A 511 -4.55 -7.79 19.15
CA LEU A 511 -4.76 -9.24 19.12
C LEU A 511 -3.47 -9.99 19.46
N LEU A 512 -3.50 -10.90 20.43
CA LEU A 512 -2.32 -11.68 20.79
C LEU A 512 -1.90 -12.60 19.63
N PRO A 513 -0.64 -12.49 19.13
CA PRO A 513 -0.12 -13.40 18.10
C PRO A 513 0.00 -14.83 18.62
N SER A 514 0.15 -15.78 17.68
CA SER A 514 0.47 -17.17 18.03
C SER A 514 1.85 -17.28 18.68
N LEU A 515 1.95 -18.05 19.77
CA LEU A 515 3.21 -18.38 20.41
C LEU A 515 4.12 -19.16 19.47
N ASP A 516 5.42 -18.90 19.54
CA ASP A 516 6.43 -19.70 18.86
C ASP A 516 6.65 -20.99 19.66
N GLU A 517 6.50 -22.13 18.99
CA GLU A 517 6.70 -23.46 19.56
C GLU A 517 8.17 -23.71 19.91
N ASN A 518 9.09 -22.97 19.26
CA ASN A 518 10.52 -23.04 19.52
C ASN A 518 10.96 -22.11 20.69
N ALA A 519 10.06 -21.28 21.22
CA ALA A 519 10.39 -20.38 22.32
C ALA A 519 10.61 -21.16 23.62
N GLN A 520 11.85 -21.13 24.13
CA GLN A 520 12.17 -21.78 25.40
C GLN A 520 11.56 -21.01 26.58
N VAL A 521 10.51 -21.56 27.16
CA VAL A 521 9.91 -21.09 28.41
C VAL A 521 10.42 -21.95 29.56
N ARG A 522 11.04 -21.34 30.59
CA ARG A 522 11.50 -22.07 31.78
C ARG A 522 10.49 -21.91 32.90
N THR A 523 9.79 -22.99 33.23
CA THR A 523 8.94 -23.07 34.41
C THR A 523 9.80 -23.43 35.62
N ILE A 524 9.83 -22.57 36.62
CA ILE A 524 10.43 -22.85 37.93
C ILE A 524 9.34 -23.52 38.77
N CYS A 525 9.55 -24.78 39.12
CA CYS A 525 8.70 -25.52 40.05
C CYS A 525 9.35 -25.62 41.42
N ASP A 526 8.53 -25.77 42.46
CA ASP A 526 8.96 -26.10 43.81
C ASP A 526 9.60 -27.49 43.81
N PRO A 527 10.84 -27.64 44.33
CA PRO A 527 11.52 -28.93 44.34
C PRO A 527 10.85 -29.99 45.24
N GLU A 528 9.96 -29.63 46.17
CA GLU A 528 9.30 -30.59 47.07
C GLU A 528 7.84 -30.90 46.68
N THR A 529 7.09 -29.90 46.20
CA THR A 529 5.65 -30.07 45.87
C THR A 529 5.37 -30.17 44.37
N ASN A 530 6.37 -29.90 43.53
CA ASN A 530 6.24 -29.83 42.06
C ASN A 530 5.21 -28.79 41.58
N GLU A 531 4.78 -27.87 42.46
CA GLU A 531 3.89 -26.77 42.12
C GLU A 531 4.67 -25.65 41.42
N ILE A 532 4.00 -24.94 40.50
CA ILE A 532 4.63 -23.90 39.68
C ILE A 532 4.86 -22.64 40.52
N ILE A 533 6.11 -22.33 40.85
CA ILE A 533 6.52 -21.12 41.60
C ILE A 533 6.60 -19.91 40.67
N GLY A 534 6.98 -20.11 39.41
CA GLY A 534 7.08 -19.02 38.45
C GLY A 534 7.47 -19.48 37.05
N ILE A 535 7.27 -18.60 36.07
CA ILE A 535 7.60 -18.88 34.67
C ILE A 535 8.53 -17.77 34.18
N ILE A 536 9.77 -18.12 33.82
CA ILE A 536 10.69 -17.23 33.13
C ILE A 536 10.43 -17.34 31.64
N LYS A 537 10.03 -16.22 31.04
CA LYS A 537 9.83 -16.07 29.59
C LYS A 537 10.89 -15.11 29.02
N PRO A 538 11.46 -15.39 27.84
CA PRO A 538 12.39 -14.46 27.18
C PRO A 538 11.66 -13.17 26.79
N ALA A 539 12.34 -12.02 26.87
CA ALA A 539 11.71 -10.73 26.55
C ALA A 539 11.37 -10.57 25.05
N TRP A 540 11.95 -11.39 24.17
CA TRP A 540 11.77 -11.38 22.72
C TRP A 540 11.63 -12.81 22.20
N GLY A 541 10.99 -12.99 21.05
CA GLY A 541 10.85 -14.31 20.40
C GLY A 541 9.82 -15.26 21.04
N ILE A 542 8.93 -14.77 21.91
CA ILE A 542 7.82 -15.57 22.46
C ILE A 542 6.76 -15.88 21.39
N TYR A 543 6.60 -14.97 20.42
CA TYR A 543 5.59 -15.03 19.37
C TYR A 543 6.23 -15.32 18.02
N LYS A 544 5.53 -16.06 17.15
CA LYS A 544 5.98 -16.30 15.75
C LYS A 544 6.15 -14.99 14.96
N TYR A 545 5.36 -13.98 15.32
CA TYR A 545 5.45 -12.62 14.79
C TYR A 545 4.92 -11.63 15.83
N THR A 546 5.39 -10.39 15.76
CA THR A 546 4.84 -9.22 16.48
C THR A 546 4.18 -8.26 15.49
N TYR A 547 3.60 -7.15 15.97
CA TYR A 547 3.11 -6.08 15.11
C TYR A 547 3.98 -4.83 15.17
N ASN A 548 4.11 -4.16 14.03
CA ASN A 548 4.72 -2.85 13.89
C ASN A 548 3.61 -1.83 13.67
N LEU A 549 3.58 -0.79 14.50
CA LEU A 549 2.69 0.35 14.35
C LEU A 549 3.38 1.40 13.48
N VAL A 550 2.77 1.76 12.36
CA VAL A 550 3.26 2.84 11.49
C VAL A 550 2.30 4.00 11.61
N VAL A 551 2.75 5.12 12.17
CA VAL A 551 1.96 6.34 12.34
C VAL A 551 2.40 7.36 11.31
N MET A 552 1.43 7.90 10.59
CA MET A 552 1.60 8.96 9.61
C MET A 552 0.85 10.19 10.12
N GLU A 553 1.59 11.22 10.47
CA GLU A 553 1.05 12.48 10.95
C GLU A 553 1.06 13.54 9.85
N GLU A 554 -0.01 14.34 9.83
CA GLU A 554 -0.11 15.51 8.97
C GLU A 554 -0.11 16.75 9.85
N LYS A 555 0.79 17.69 9.55
CA LYS A 555 0.94 18.93 10.31
C LYS A 555 0.99 20.16 9.43
N HIS A 556 0.44 21.25 9.93
CA HIS A 556 0.52 22.54 9.25
C HIS A 556 1.88 23.19 9.45
N ASN A 557 2.42 23.73 8.36
CA ASN A 557 3.59 24.59 8.38
C ASN A 557 3.46 25.68 7.31
N ILE A 558 4.30 26.70 7.39
CA ILE A 558 4.32 27.79 6.41
C ILE A 558 5.62 27.71 5.63
N LEU A 559 5.51 27.64 4.31
CA LEU A 559 6.63 27.74 3.38
C LEU A 559 6.71 29.17 2.84
N ASN A 560 7.80 29.86 3.16
CA ASN A 560 8.05 31.22 2.71
C ASN A 560 9.02 31.22 1.54
N PHE A 561 8.72 32.02 0.52
CA PHE A 561 9.59 32.35 -0.59
C PHE A 561 9.97 33.82 -0.46
N SER A 562 11.25 34.09 -0.25
CA SER A 562 11.77 35.46 -0.15
C SER A 562 13.20 35.55 -0.64
N SER A 563 13.54 36.66 -1.28
CA SER A 563 14.90 36.97 -1.75
C SER A 563 15.55 35.86 -2.58
N GLY A 564 14.78 35.16 -3.41
CA GLY A 564 15.30 34.11 -4.29
C GLY A 564 15.57 32.76 -3.61
N MET A 565 15.11 32.57 -2.37
CA MET A 565 15.23 31.33 -1.59
C MET A 565 13.86 30.91 -1.03
N ALA A 566 13.73 29.66 -0.60
CA ALA A 566 12.58 29.21 0.16
C ALA A 566 12.98 28.41 1.39
N GLY A 567 12.17 28.52 2.44
CA GLY A 567 12.40 27.83 3.70
C GLY A 567 11.12 27.70 4.52
N LEU A 568 11.09 26.67 5.36
CA LEU A 568 10.02 26.46 6.32
C LEU A 568 10.12 27.47 7.45
N LYS A 569 8.98 28.05 7.85
CA LYS A 569 8.90 28.99 8.97
C LYS A 569 9.21 28.31 10.31
N PHE A 570 8.76 27.08 10.48
CA PHE A 570 9.00 26.28 11.68
C PHE A 570 9.85 25.06 11.30
N SER A 571 11.05 24.95 11.87
CA SER A 571 12.02 23.91 11.54
C SER A 571 12.06 22.74 12.54
N ARG A 572 11.21 22.77 13.57
CA ARG A 572 11.06 21.72 14.59
C ARG A 572 9.59 21.49 14.89
#